data_AF-A0A2L0NBR2-F1
#
_entry.id   AF-A0A2L0NBR2-F1
#
_cell.length_a   1.000
_cell.length_b   1.000
_cell.length_c   1.000
_cell.angle_alpha   90.00
_cell.angle_beta   90.00
_cell.angle_gamma   90.00
#
_symmetry.space_group_name_H-M   'P 1'
#
loop_
_entity.id
_entity.type
_entity.pdbx_description
1 polymer ?
#
loop_
_entity_poly.entity_id
_entity_poly.type
_entity_poly.pdbx_seq_one_letter_code
_entity_poly.pdbx_strand_id
1 'polypeptide(L)' 'MSPADRYALTFPGTPGTQAPQDVVVVTRTSTTGPGGHPVYEDASGIVRAEISDAGEVRMLASGGHQSPHFPVHAQPLP' A
#
# COMPACT_ATOMS: atom_id res chain seq x y z
N MET A 1 16.50 -7.03 -8.01
CA MET A 1 15.26 -7.47 -8.68
C MET A 1 14.50 -6.20 -9.03
N SER A 2 13.87 -6.12 -10.21
CA SER A 2 13.03 -4.95 -10.52
C SER A 2 11.79 -4.99 -9.63
N PRO A 3 11.33 -3.84 -9.09
CA PRO A 3 10.09 -3.79 -8.32
C PRO A 3 8.91 -4.24 -9.21
N ALA A 4 7.97 -4.99 -8.62
CA ALA A 4 6.80 -5.49 -9.33
C ALA A 4 5.90 -4.32 -9.78
N ASP A 5 5.13 -4.50 -10.84
CA ASP A 5 4.21 -3.45 -11.31
C ASP A 5 2.93 -3.37 -10.46
N ARG A 6 2.65 -4.41 -9.66
CA ARG A 6 1.44 -4.53 -8.83
C ARG A 6 1.74 -5.17 -7.49
N TYR A 7 1.05 -4.69 -6.46
CA TYR A 7 1.08 -5.27 -5.12
C TYR A 7 -0.32 -5.43 -4.56
N ALA A 8 -0.52 -6.48 -3.76
CA ALA A 8 -1.66 -6.61 -2.85
C ALA A 8 -1.25 -6.11 -1.47
N LEU A 9 -1.97 -5.11 -0.95
CA LEU A 9 -1.82 -4.58 0.40
C LEU A 9 -2.89 -5.18 1.30
N THR A 10 -2.47 -5.83 2.38
CA THR A 10 -3.40 -6.41 3.37
C THR A 10 -3.57 -5.45 4.54
N PHE A 11 -4.80 -4.98 4.74
CA PHE A 11 -5.21 -4.15 5.85
C PHE A 11 -5.82 -5.03 6.95
N PRO A 12 -5.31 -4.95 8.19
CA PRO A 12 -5.87 -5.74 9.27
C PRO A 12 -7.28 -5.25 9.62
N GLY A 13 -8.17 -6.19 9.92
CA GLY A 13 -9.45 -5.89 10.56
C GLY A 13 -9.25 -5.23 11.93
N THR A 14 -10.33 -4.77 12.56
CA THR A 14 -10.31 -4.11 13.86
C THR A 14 -9.54 -4.95 14.90
N PRO A 15 -8.42 -4.43 15.48
CA PRO A 15 -7.64 -5.16 16.47
C PRO A 15 -8.49 -5.61 17.66
N GLY A 16 -8.24 -6.83 18.17
CA GLY A 16 -9.00 -7.41 19.27
C GLY A 16 -10.38 -7.97 18.87
N THR A 17 -10.70 -8.02 17.58
CA THR A 17 -11.95 -8.60 17.06
C THR A 17 -11.67 -9.67 16.00
N GLN A 18 -12.70 -10.42 15.59
CA GLN A 18 -12.66 -11.30 14.40
C GLN A 18 -13.09 -10.57 13.11
N ALA A 19 -12.99 -9.24 13.06
CA ALA A 19 -13.31 -8.49 11.85
C ALA A 19 -12.44 -8.96 10.67
N PRO A 20 -13.01 -9.08 9.46
CA PRO A 20 -12.27 -9.53 8.28
C PRO A 20 -11.14 -8.55 7.94
N GLN A 21 -10.08 -9.09 7.35
CA GLN A 21 -9.03 -8.29 6.72
C GLN A 21 -9.53 -7.79 5.35
N ASP A 22 -9.00 -6.66 4.92
CA ASP A 22 -9.26 -6.11 3.59
C ASP A 22 -7.99 -6.21 2.73
N VAL A 23 -8.15 -6.44 1.43
CA VAL A 23 -7.05 -6.57 0.48
C VAL A 23 -7.26 -5.60 -0.67
N VAL A 24 -6.35 -4.66 -0.79
CA VAL A 24 -6.38 -3.64 -1.84
C VAL A 24 -5.23 -3.89 -2.82
N VAL A 25 -5.55 -3.94 -4.11
CA VAL A 25 -4.54 -4.05 -5.16
C VAL A 25 -4.15 -2.66 -5.62
N VAL A 26 -2.84 -2.40 -5.61
CA VAL A 26 -2.23 -1.15 -6.05
C VAL A 26 -1.33 -1.38 -7.26
N THR A 27 -1.28 -0.40 -8.14
CA THR A 27 -0.52 -0.42 -9.40
C THR A 27 0.54 0.66 -9.38
N ARG A 28 1.70 0.37 -9.99
CA ARG A 28 2.82 1.29 -10.04
C ARG A 28 2.46 2.56 -10.81
N THR A 29 2.78 3.70 -10.22
CA THR A 29 2.66 5.01 -10.87
C THR A 29 4.00 5.44 -11.47
N SER A 30 4.01 6.56 -12.19
CA SER A 30 5.23 7.23 -12.67
C SER A 30 5.94 8.05 -11.59
N THR A 31 5.44 8.05 -10.35
CA THR A 31 5.95 8.91 -9.26
C THR A 31 6.82 8.14 -8.28
N THR A 32 7.77 8.87 -7.68
CA THR A 32 8.66 8.38 -6.62
C THR A 32 8.29 9.03 -5.29
N GLY A 33 8.25 8.24 -4.23
CA GLY A 33 7.88 8.69 -2.90
C GLY A 33 9.04 9.36 -2.14
N PRO A 34 8.76 9.88 -0.93
CA PRO A 34 9.76 10.58 -0.11
C PRO A 34 10.97 9.73 0.31
N GLY A 35 10.84 8.40 0.33
CA GLY A 35 11.93 7.46 0.59
C GLY A 35 12.75 7.09 -0.65
N GLY A 36 12.40 7.59 -1.84
CA GLY A 36 13.09 7.28 -3.09
C GLY A 36 12.58 6.01 -3.80
N HIS A 37 11.47 5.42 -3.35
CA HIS A 37 10.91 4.21 -3.94
C HIS A 37 9.67 4.51 -4.81
N PRO A 38 9.27 3.60 -5.72
CA PRO A 38 8.09 3.80 -6.54
C PRO A 38 6.81 3.95 -5.71
N VAL A 39 5.92 4.83 -6.16
CA VAL A 39 4.59 4.99 -5.59
C VAL A 39 3.60 4.12 -6.33
N TYR A 40 2.74 3.47 -5.59
CA TYR A 40 1.65 2.64 -6.05
C TYR A 40 0.31 3.24 -5.62
N GLU A 41 -0.70 3.05 -6.45
CA GLU A 41 -2.02 3.61 -6.25
C GLU A 41 -3.09 2.60 -6.66
N ASP A 42 -4.17 2.52 -5.88
CA ASP A 42 -5.34 1.72 -6.24
C ASP A 42 -6.16 2.41 -7.33
N ALA A 43 -7.14 1.71 -7.89
CA ALA A 43 -7.95 2.23 -8.98
C ALA A 43 -8.76 3.48 -8.60
N SER A 44 -9.05 3.69 -7.31
CA SER A 44 -9.80 4.87 -6.84
C SER A 44 -8.92 6.09 -6.53
N GLY A 45 -7.60 5.90 -6.38
CA GLY A 45 -6.67 6.93 -5.94
C GLY A 45 -6.70 7.26 -4.45
N ILE A 46 -7.47 6.49 -3.67
CA ILE A 46 -7.59 6.68 -2.21
C ILE A 46 -6.37 6.07 -1.52
N VAL A 47 -6.01 4.84 -1.89
CA VAL A 47 -4.88 4.11 -1.31
C VAL A 47 -3.66 4.39 -2.15
N ARG A 48 -2.73 5.15 -1.57
CA ARG A 48 -1.44 5.47 -2.17
C ARG A 48 -0.32 5.08 -1.22
N ALA A 49 0.67 4.37 -1.73
CA ALA A 49 1.76 3.86 -0.92
C ALA A 49 3.09 3.89 -1.67
N GLU A 50 4.15 4.24 -0.97
CA GLU A 50 5.52 3.98 -1.40
C GLU A 50 5.92 2.58 -0.93
N ILE A 51 6.43 1.74 -1.83
CA ILE A 51 6.84 0.36 -1.52
C ILE A 51 8.31 0.15 -1.91
N SER A 52 9.15 -0.24 -0.94
CA SER A 52 10.58 -0.50 -1.19
C SER A 52 10.82 -1.84 -1.87
N ASP A 53 12.04 -2.05 -2.38
CA ASP A 53 12.45 -3.34 -2.97
C ASP A 53 12.45 -4.49 -1.95
N ALA A 54 12.46 -4.17 -0.64
CA ALA A 54 12.32 -5.13 0.46
C ALA A 54 10.85 -5.40 0.86
N GLY A 55 9.89 -4.73 0.22
CA GLY A 55 8.46 -4.86 0.53
C GLY A 55 7.98 -4.01 1.70
N GLU A 56 8.80 -3.06 2.18
CA GLU A 56 8.37 -2.12 3.23
C GLU A 56 7.34 -1.14 2.66
N VAL A 57 6.24 -0.93 3.37
CA VAL A 57 5.13 -0.08 2.92
C VAL A 57 5.10 1.22 3.72
N ARG A 58 5.09 2.34 3.01
CA ARG A 58 4.83 3.67 3.56
C ARG A 58 3.59 4.26 2.92
N MET A 59 2.51 4.35 3.69
CA MET A 59 1.28 5.00 3.23
C MET A 59 1.53 6.49 2.96
N LEU A 60 1.02 6.97 1.83
CA LEU A 60 1.03 8.37 1.44
C LEU A 60 -0.39 8.91 1.60
N ALA A 61 -0.59 9.83 2.54
CA ALA A 61 -1.90 10.43 2.76
C ALA A 61 -2.34 11.23 1.53
N SER A 62 -3.51 10.89 0.99
CA SER A 62 -4.21 11.64 -0.06
C SER A 62 -4.96 12.88 0.50
N GLY A 63 -5.13 12.98 1.83
CA GLY A 63 -5.69 14.14 2.55
C GLY A 63 -5.64 13.98 4.09
N GLY A 64 -5.65 15.09 4.84
CA GLY A 64 -5.56 15.10 6.30
C GLY A 64 -6.78 14.46 6.97
N HIS A 65 -6.56 13.71 8.06
CA HIS A 65 -7.52 12.93 8.86
C HIS A 65 -7.86 11.50 8.44
N GLN A 66 -7.12 10.89 7.51
CA GLN A 66 -7.13 9.44 7.43
C GLN A 66 -5.98 8.91 8.28
N SER A 67 -6.31 8.18 9.35
CA SER A 67 -5.42 7.18 9.92
C SER A 67 -5.86 5.84 9.31
N PRO A 68 -5.49 5.50 8.05
CA PRO A 68 -5.68 4.13 7.59
C PRO A 68 -4.95 3.25 8.59
N HIS A 69 -5.57 2.15 8.99
CA HIS A 69 -4.82 1.07 9.61
C HIS A 69 -3.67 0.78 8.65
N PHE A 70 -2.42 0.92 9.10
CA PHE A 70 -1.28 0.72 8.22
C PHE A 70 -1.37 -0.71 7.67
N PRO A 71 -1.25 -0.91 6.34
CA PRO A 71 -1.21 -2.25 5.79
C PRO A 71 -0.02 -2.97 6.42
N VAL A 72 -0.26 -4.19 6.88
CA VAL A 72 0.75 -4.98 7.61
C VAL A 72 1.64 -5.78 6.66
N HIS A 73 1.26 -5.87 5.38
CA HIS A 73 1.94 -6.68 4.39
C HIS A 73 1.68 -6.17 2.97
N ALA A 74 2.73 -6.18 2.14
CA ALA A 74 2.63 -6.03 0.68
C ALA A 74 3.14 -7.29 0.00
N GLN A 75 2.32 -7.87 -0.87
CA GLN A 75 2.70 -9.03 -1.68
C GLN A 75 2.81 -8.63 -3.15
N PRO A 76 3.96 -8.84 -3.82
CA PRO A 76 4.06 -8.62 -5.25
C PRO A 76 3.09 -9.57 -5.98
N LEU A 77 2.41 -9.05 -7.00
CA LEU A 77 1.53 -9.82 -7.87
C LEU A 77 2.23 -10.10 -9.22
N PRO A 78 1.92 -11.24 -9.87
CA PRO A 78 2.39 -11.53 -11.22
C PRO A 78 1.83 -10.57 -12.26
#